data_AF-A0A315Y0X2-F1
#
_entry.id   AF-A0A315Y0X2-F1
#
_cell.length_a   1.000
_cell.length_b   1.000
_cell.length_c   1.000
_cell.angle_alpha   90.00
_cell.angle_beta   90.00
_cell.angle_gamma   90.00
#
_symmetry.space_group_name_H-M   'P 1'
#
loop_
_entity.id
_entity.type
_entity.pdbx_description
1 polymer ?
#
loop_
_entity_poly.entity_id
_entity_poly.type
_entity_poly.pdbx_seq_one_letter_code
_entity_poly.pdbx_strand_id
1 'polypeptide(L)'
;MDDRIKIIADHYGFTSQANMLTEEAAEFTVAVNKLRRGHADAYEHIKEEVADVIVVAKQLRYLLGADEIDRIIDGKLERQIERIKGEDDNVKEET
;
A
#
# COMPACT_ATOMS: atom_id res chain seq x y z
N MET A 1 5.13 16.41 -0.21
CA MET A 1 5.86 15.14 -0.40
C MET A 1 7.19 15.23 0.32
N ASP A 2 7.64 14.18 1.01
CA ASP A 2 8.94 14.14 1.70
C ASP A 2 10.09 14.21 0.69
N ASP A 3 11.04 15.13 0.89
CA ASP A 3 12.16 15.33 -0.04
C ASP A 3 13.15 14.16 -0.06
N ARG A 4 13.24 13.38 1.02
CA ARG A 4 14.07 12.16 1.06
C ARG A 4 13.59 11.13 0.05
N ILE A 5 12.27 10.99 -0.11
CA ILE A 5 11.67 10.07 -1.08
C ILE A 5 12.06 10.47 -2.50
N LYS A 6 12.05 11.76 -2.82
CA LYS A 6 12.44 12.25 -4.16
C LYS A 6 13.91 11.97 -4.44
N ILE A 7 14.79 12.29 -3.48
CA ILE A 7 16.24 12.06 -3.61
C ILE A 7 16.55 10.59 -3.91
N ILE A 8 15.92 9.66 -3.16
CA ILE A 8 16.13 8.22 -3.35
C ILE A 8 15.55 7.78 -4.72
N ALA A 9 14.34 8.22 -5.05
CA ALA A 9 13.69 7.89 -6.31
C ALA A 9 14.47 8.38 -7.53
N ASP A 10 14.96 9.63 -7.51
CA ASP A 10 15.77 10.23 -8.58
C ASP A 10 17.12 9.51 -8.74
N HIS A 11 17.70 9.02 -7.64
CA HIS A 11 18.97 8.30 -7.67
C HIS A 11 18.85 6.91 -8.33
N TYR A 12 17.84 6.12 -7.95
CA TYR A 12 17.70 4.72 -8.39
C TYR A 12 16.83 4.55 -9.64
N GLY A 13 15.90 5.48 -9.88
CA GLY A 13 15.00 5.46 -11.04
C GLY A 13 13.94 4.36 -11.00
N PHE A 14 13.07 4.40 -12.02
CA PHE A 14 11.84 3.60 -12.07
C PHE A 14 12.08 2.09 -11.97
N THR A 15 12.91 1.52 -12.85
CA THR A 15 13.08 0.06 -12.93
C THR A 15 13.59 -0.53 -11.62
N SER A 16 14.56 0.14 -10.98
CA SER A 16 15.10 -0.34 -9.71
C SER A 16 14.06 -0.27 -8.59
N GLN A 17 13.31 0.83 -8.51
CA GLN A 17 12.28 1.00 -7.49
C GLN A 17 11.06 0.09 -7.73
N ALA A 18 10.75 -0.24 -8.98
CA ALA A 18 9.69 -1.19 -9.33
C ALA A 18 10.05 -2.62 -8.92
N ASN A 19 11.30 -3.02 -9.13
CA ASN A 19 11.82 -4.30 -8.65
C ASN A 19 11.81 -4.34 -7.12
N MET A 20 12.27 -3.28 -6.46
CA MET A 20 12.25 -3.20 -5.00
C MET A 20 10.82 -3.32 -4.46
N LEU A 21 9.84 -2.60 -5.03
CA LEU A 21 8.45 -2.71 -4.57
C LEU A 21 7.91 -4.15 -4.69
N THR A 22 8.36 -4.87 -5.71
CA THR A 22 7.98 -6.27 -5.93
C THR A 22 8.55 -7.18 -4.83
N GLU A 23 9.79 -6.91 -4.40
CA GLU A 23 10.45 -7.61 -3.30
C GLU A 23 9.74 -7.35 -1.97
N GLU A 24 9.56 -6.09 -1.58
CA GLU A 24 8.87 -5.73 -0.32
C GLU A 24 7.43 -6.28 -0.26
N ALA A 25 6.71 -6.28 -1.40
CA ALA A 25 5.37 -6.86 -1.46
C ALA A 25 5.37 -8.39 -1.27
N ALA A 26 6.43 -9.07 -1.72
CA ALA A 26 6.61 -10.51 -1.49
C ALA A 26 6.94 -10.79 -0.02
N GLU A 27 7.79 -9.98 0.61
CA GLU A 27 8.13 -10.11 2.04
C GLU A 27 6.91 -9.86 2.94
N PHE A 28 6.12 -8.81 2.65
CA PHE A 28 4.80 -8.59 3.27
C PHE A 28 3.90 -9.83 3.15
N THR A 29 3.83 -10.43 1.97
CA THR A 29 3.02 -11.64 1.75
C THR A 29 3.51 -12.81 2.62
N VAL A 30 4.82 -12.99 2.75
CA VAL A 30 5.42 -14.00 3.62
C VAL A 30 5.09 -13.73 5.09
N ALA A 31 5.18 -12.49 5.55
CA ALA A 31 4.88 -12.10 6.93
C ALA A 31 3.40 -12.37 7.29
N VAL A 32 2.46 -12.04 6.40
CA VAL A 32 1.03 -12.36 6.57
C VAL A 32 0.81 -13.88 6.69
N ASN A 33 1.49 -14.67 5.86
CA ASN A 33 1.38 -16.13 5.92
C ASN A 33 1.99 -16.73 7.19
N LYS A 34 3.07 -16.16 7.72
CA LYS A 34 3.61 -16.53 9.04
C LYS A 34 2.60 -16.22 10.15
N LEU A 35 1.96 -15.04 10.13
CA LEU A 35 0.93 -14.70 11.11
C LEU A 35 -0.23 -15.70 11.08
N ARG A 36 -0.71 -16.07 9.89
CA ARG A 36 -1.78 -17.08 9.70
C ARG A 36 -1.43 -18.46 10.25
N ARG A 37 -0.14 -18.80 10.36
CA ARG A 37 0.36 -20.05 10.95
C ARG A 37 0.62 -19.94 12.46
N GLY A 38 0.31 -18.81 13.10
CA GLY A 38 0.42 -18.63 14.54
C GLY A 38 1.81 -18.27 15.05
N HIS A 39 2.69 -17.73 14.20
CA HIS A 39 4.00 -17.23 14.63
C HIS A 39 3.85 -15.94 15.45
N ALA A 40 4.38 -15.91 16.68
CA ALA A 40 4.18 -14.82 17.64
C ALA A 40 4.88 -13.50 17.23
N ASP A 41 5.98 -13.57 16.49
CA ASP A 41 6.75 -12.42 16.00
C ASP A 41 6.20 -11.84 14.68
N ALA A 42 5.30 -12.56 14.01
CA ALA A 42 4.85 -12.21 12.67
C ALA A 42 4.09 -10.88 12.58
N TYR A 43 3.48 -10.42 13.69
CA TYR A 43 2.77 -9.14 13.69
C TYR A 43 3.71 -7.93 13.62
N GLU A 44 4.87 -7.99 14.29
CA GLU A 44 5.86 -6.91 14.19
C GLU A 44 6.50 -6.89 12.81
N HIS A 45 6.84 -8.06 12.26
CA HIS A 45 7.33 -8.16 10.88
C HIS A 45 6.35 -7.53 9.89
N ILE A 46 5.05 -7.81 9.99
CA ILE A 46 4.03 -7.18 9.11
C ILE A 46 4.10 -5.65 9.14
N LYS A 47 4.34 -5.01 10.29
CA LYS A 47 4.41 -3.54 10.36
C LYS A 47 5.62 -3.02 9.59
N GLU A 48 6.76 -3.70 9.70
CA GLU A 48 7.99 -3.38 8.99
C GLU A 48 7.76 -3.50 7.48
N GLU A 49 7.26 -4.65 7.02
CA GLU A 49 6.99 -4.88 5.60
C GLU A 49 5.97 -3.88 5.01
N VAL A 50 4.96 -3.49 5.78
CA VAL A 50 4.00 -2.45 5.36
C VAL A 50 4.70 -1.11 5.21
N ALA A 51 5.61 -0.76 6.13
CA ALA A 51 6.37 0.47 6.05
C ALA A 51 7.28 0.48 4.82
N ASP A 52 7.95 -0.64 4.52
CA ASP A 52 8.86 -0.78 3.39
C ASP A 52 8.11 -0.69 2.05
N VAL A 53 7.00 -1.41 1.91
CA VAL A 53 6.09 -1.28 0.77
C VAL A 53 5.64 0.17 0.58
N ILE A 54 5.24 0.86 1.65
CA ILE A 54 4.80 2.27 1.57
C ILE A 54 5.94 3.19 1.13
N VAL A 55 7.15 3.01 1.67
CA VAL A 55 8.31 3.83 1.34
C VAL A 55 8.64 3.72 -0.15
N VAL A 56 8.69 2.51 -0.68
CA VAL A 56 9.02 2.28 -2.10
C VAL A 56 7.85 2.68 -3.01
N ALA A 57 6.60 2.41 -2.61
CA ALA A 57 5.42 2.85 -3.36
C ALA A 57 5.34 4.38 -3.48
N LYS A 58 5.75 5.13 -2.45
CA LYS A 58 5.85 6.60 -2.52
C LYS A 58 6.89 7.06 -3.54
N GLN A 59 8.02 6.35 -3.66
CA GLN A 59 9.03 6.66 -4.66
C GLN A 59 8.48 6.46 -6.09
N LEU A 60 7.81 5.32 -6.33
CA LEU A 60 7.17 5.05 -7.63
C LEU A 60 6.03 6.02 -7.94
N ARG A 61 5.22 6.38 -6.94
CA ARG A 61 4.19 7.42 -7.09
C ARG A 61 4.79 8.73 -7.61
N TYR A 62 5.96 9.12 -7.12
CA TYR A 62 6.65 10.31 -7.64
C TYR A 62 7.16 10.13 -9.06
N LEU A 63 7.85 9.01 -9.35
CA LEU A 63 8.43 8.73 -10.67
C LEU A 63 7.38 8.56 -11.78
N LEU A 64 6.18 8.10 -11.44
CA LEU A 64 5.09 7.83 -12.38
C LEU A 64 4.10 8.99 -12.55
N GLY A 65 4.27 10.08 -11.79
CA GLY A 65 3.33 11.20 -11.79
C GLY A 65 2.39 11.18 -10.58
N ALA A 66 2.81 11.89 -9.53
CA ALA A 66 2.12 11.94 -8.25
C ALA A 66 0.64 12.34 -8.36
N ASP A 67 0.34 13.38 -9.13
CA ASP A 67 -1.02 13.94 -9.22
C ASP A 67 -2.00 12.97 -9.90
N GLU A 68 -1.54 12.19 -10.88
CA GLU A 68 -2.39 11.20 -11.56
C GLU A 68 -2.66 10.00 -10.64
N ILE A 69 -1.62 9.49 -9.99
CA ILE A 69 -1.74 8.40 -9.02
C ILE A 69 -2.67 8.79 -7.87
N ASP A 70 -2.56 10.01 -7.34
CA ASP A 70 -3.43 10.50 -6.26
C ASP A 70 -4.90 10.52 -6.66
N ARG A 71 -5.22 11.04 -7.85
CA ARG A 71 -6.61 11.02 -8.36
C ARG A 71 -7.14 9.60 -8.50
N ILE A 72 -6.30 8.64 -8.91
CA ILE A 72 -6.67 7.22 -8.98
C ILE A 72 -6.94 6.66 -7.58
N ILE A 73 -6.11 7.01 -6.59
CA ILE A 73 -6.29 6.60 -5.19
C ILE A 73 -7.60 7.18 -4.64
N ASP A 74 -7.83 8.48 -4.78
CA ASP A 74 -9.03 9.16 -4.28
C ASP A 74 -10.31 8.50 -4.83
N GLY A 75 -10.38 8.29 -6.15
CA GLY A 75 -11.52 7.61 -6.75
C GLY A 75 -11.68 6.15 -6.32
N LYS A 76 -10.59 5.46 -5.95
CA LYS A 76 -10.69 4.10 -5.37
C LYS A 76 -11.25 4.15 -3.94
N LEU A 77 -10.80 5.09 -3.13
CA LEU A 77 -11.26 5.27 -1.75
C LEU A 77 -12.74 5.67 -1.71
N GLU A 78 -13.15 6.65 -2.51
CA GLU A 78 -14.55 7.08 -2.61
C GLU A 78 -15.47 5.90 -2.92
N ARG A 79 -15.14 5.10 -3.96
CA ARG A 79 -15.91 3.91 -4.33
C ARG A 79 -15.99 2.87 -3.21
N GLN A 80 -14.95 2.71 -2.41
CA GLN A 80 -14.97 1.76 -1.29
C GLN A 80 -15.86 2.27 -0.15
N ILE A 81 -15.80 3.57 0.15
CA ILE A 81 -16.67 4.19 1.15
C ILE A 81 -18.15 4.12 0.73
N GLU A 82 -18.45 4.34 -0.55
CA GLU A 82 -19.82 4.20 -1.08
C GLU A 82 -20.35 2.77 -0.94
N ARG A 83 -19.53 1.75 -1.21
CA ARG A 83 -19.91 0.34 -1.01
C ARG A 83 -20.24 0.03 0.43
N ILE A 84 -19.40 0.47 1.37
CA ILE A 84 -19.60 0.28 2.81
C ILE A 84 -20.92 0.93 3.24
N LYS A 85 -21.20 2.17 2.79
CA LYS A 85 -22.47 2.85 3.11
C LYS A 85 -23.68 2.09 2.57
N GLY A 86 -23.60 1.58 1.33
CA GLY A 86 -24.67 0.78 0.74
C GLY A 86 -24.91 -0.55 1.45
N GLU A 87 -23.87 -1.18 2.00
CA GLU A 87 -24.00 -2.37 2.85
C GLU A 87 -24.74 -2.04 4.16
N ASP A 88 -24.39 -0.92 4.81
CA ASP A 88 -25.03 -0.47 6.05
C ASP A 88 -26.51 -0.10 5.87
N ASP A 89 -26.88 0.46 4.72
CA ASP A 89 -28.27 0.86 4.43
C ASP A 89 -29.17 -0.35 4.11
N ASN A 90 -28.65 -1.37 3.40
CA ASN A 90 -29.38 -2.62 3.18
C ASN A 90 -29.64 -3.41 4.48
N VAL A 91 -28.70 -3.38 5.43
CA VAL A 91 -28.90 -4.05 6.74
C VAL A 91 -30.01 -3.39 7.56
N LYS A 92 -30.23 -2.08 7.43
CA LYS A 92 -31.30 -1.36 8.13
C LYS A 92 -32.69 -1.55 7.53
N GLU A 93 -32.80 -1.86 6.25
CA GLU A 93 -34.09 -2.15 5.60
C GLU A 93 -34.57 -3.58 5.85
N GLU A 94 -33.66 -4.51 6.19
CA GLU A 94 -33.98 -5.92 6.49
C GLU A 94 -34.21 -6.22 7.99
N THR A 95 -34.08 -5.23 8.89
CA THR A 95 -34.28 -5.37 10.35
C THR A 95 -35.49 -4.59 10.85
#